data_AF-A0A7S0M313-F1
#
_entry.id   AF-A0A7S0M313-F1
#
_cell.length_a   1.000
_cell.length_b   1.000
_cell.length_c   1.000
_cell.angle_alpha   90.00
_cell.angle_beta   90.00
_cell.angle_gamma   90.00
#
_symmetry.space_group_name_H-M   'P 1'
#
loop_
_entity.id
_entity.type
_entity.pdbx_description
1 polymer ?
#
loop_
_entity_poly.entity_id
_entity_poly.type
_entity_poly.pdbx_seq_one_letter_code
_entity_poly.pdbx_strand_id
1 'polypeptide(L)'
;KDLKTIELNAHHNEMVLKYLRFAILHRKRQVKDMEGIFEEYKDTRLGSGESFTSDEVATLLDSLGATLKADMYRNLQIISNSNGILLKQLFAQAEDNIVNLTVDTSILEDEFLLSMVQKLEDDAESQPARSTALLESASITSSMVF
;
A
#
# COMPACT_ATOMS: atom_id res chain seq x y z
N LYS A 1 -3.79 28.61 -0.58
CA LYS A 1 -2.33 28.42 -0.43
C LYS A 1 -1.95 27.21 -1.26
N ASP A 2 -0.94 27.33 -2.12
CA ASP A 2 -0.46 26.22 -2.95
C ASP A 2 0.30 25.20 -2.07
N LEU A 3 0.01 23.90 -2.21
CA LEU A 3 0.72 22.84 -1.47
C LEU A 3 2.24 22.95 -1.64
N LYS A 4 2.71 23.51 -2.74
CA LYS A 4 4.13 23.77 -3.03
C LYS A 4 4.82 24.69 -2.02
N THR A 5 4.07 25.39 -1.18
CA THR A 5 4.60 26.42 -0.26
C THR A 5 4.22 26.22 1.21
N ILE A 6 3.50 25.14 1.53
CA ILE A 6 3.03 24.88 2.90
C ILE A 6 4.10 24.05 3.62
N GLU A 7 4.87 24.72 4.48
CA GLU A 7 5.72 24.04 5.44
C GLU A 7 4.87 23.49 6.59
N LEU A 8 4.92 22.18 6.77
CA LEU A 8 4.36 21.52 7.95
C LEU A 8 5.25 21.77 9.17
N ASN A 9 4.63 21.79 10.36
CA ASN A 9 5.41 21.80 11.60
C ASN A 9 6.12 20.44 11.81
N ALA A 10 7.06 20.39 12.77
CA ALA A 10 7.84 19.18 13.03
C ALA A 10 6.98 17.95 13.38
N HIS A 11 5.90 18.15 14.16
CA HIS A 11 4.99 17.07 14.55
C HIS A 11 4.25 16.48 13.33
N HIS A 12 3.70 17.32 12.47
CA HIS A 12 2.99 16.88 11.26
C HIS A 12 3.95 16.26 10.24
N ASN A 13 5.17 16.80 10.09
CA ASN A 13 6.21 16.13 9.30
C ASN A 13 6.52 14.72 9.82
N GLU A 14 6.63 14.55 11.14
CA GLU A 14 6.83 13.22 11.73
C GLU A 14 5.66 12.26 11.44
N MET A 15 4.41 12.75 11.49
CA MET A 15 3.24 11.94 11.15
C MET A 15 3.23 11.52 9.67
N VAL A 16 3.60 12.42 8.76
CA VAL A 16 3.77 12.09 7.34
C VAL A 16 4.82 11.01 7.16
N LEU A 17 6.01 11.15 7.76
CA LEU A 17 7.08 10.14 7.66
C LEU A 17 6.65 8.78 8.24
N LYS A 18 5.88 8.77 9.33
CA LYS A 18 5.31 7.53 9.90
C LYS A 18 4.37 6.84 8.91
N TYR A 19 3.48 7.61 8.26
CA TYR A 19 2.59 7.07 7.24
C TYR A 19 3.37 6.55 6.02
N LEU A 20 4.35 7.30 5.51
CA LEU A 20 5.17 6.87 4.37
C LEU A 20 5.90 5.56 4.66
N ARG A 21 6.47 5.40 5.87
CA ARG A 21 7.08 4.13 6.30
C ARG A 21 6.07 2.98 6.35
N PHE A 22 4.87 3.24 6.85
CA PHE A 22 3.77 2.27 6.81
C PHE A 22 3.44 1.86 5.36
N ALA A 23 3.32 2.83 4.45
CA ALA A 23 3.02 2.59 3.04
C ALA A 23 4.13 1.80 2.33
N ILE A 24 5.40 2.12 2.58
CA ILE A 24 6.57 1.39 2.05
C ILE A 24 6.54 -0.07 2.50
N LEU A 25 6.37 -0.32 3.81
CA LEU A 25 6.31 -1.68 4.35
C LEU A 25 5.13 -2.47 3.78
N HIS A 26 3.98 -1.82 3.64
CA HIS A 26 2.79 -2.43 3.05
C HIS A 26 3.03 -2.80 1.58
N ARG A 27 3.61 -1.91 0.79
CA ARG A 27 3.95 -2.15 -0.63
C ARG A 27 4.93 -3.31 -0.79
N LYS A 28 5.99 -3.36 0.04
CA LYS A 28 6.96 -4.46 0.04
C LYS A 28 6.30 -5.80 0.38
N ARG A 29 5.37 -5.81 1.32
CA ARG A 29 4.58 -7.01 1.66
C ARG A 29 3.74 -7.46 0.47
N GLN A 30 3.01 -6.55 -0.17
CA GLN A 30 2.16 -6.88 -1.33
C GLN A 30 2.97 -7.48 -2.49
N VAL A 31 4.16 -6.93 -2.78
CA VAL A 31 5.07 -7.52 -3.79
C VAL A 31 5.48 -8.94 -3.40
N LYS A 32 5.85 -9.16 -2.13
CA LYS A 32 6.20 -10.49 -1.63
C LYS A 32 5.03 -11.47 -1.67
N ASP A 33 3.83 -11.03 -1.34
CA ASP A 33 2.61 -11.85 -1.39
C ASP A 33 2.31 -12.27 -2.85
N MET A 34 2.47 -11.34 -3.81
CA MET A 34 2.38 -11.65 -5.23
C MET A 34 3.43 -12.68 -5.67
N GLU A 35 4.70 -12.53 -5.28
CA GLU A 35 5.74 -13.52 -5.55
C GLU A 35 5.34 -14.89 -4.99
N GLY A 36 4.77 -14.92 -3.78
CA GLY A 36 4.22 -16.13 -3.17
C GLY A 36 3.13 -16.81 -4.02
N ILE A 37 2.23 -16.03 -4.63
CA ILE A 37 1.21 -16.56 -5.55
C ILE A 37 1.87 -17.23 -6.76
N PHE A 38 2.94 -16.65 -7.32
CA PHE A 38 3.67 -17.28 -8.43
C PHE A 38 4.33 -18.59 -8.01
N GLU A 39 5.01 -18.63 -6.86
CA GLU A 39 5.65 -19.85 -6.36
C GLU A 39 4.61 -20.94 -6.07
N GLU A 40 3.53 -20.61 -5.36
CA GLU A 40 2.44 -21.55 -5.08
C GLU A 40 1.80 -22.06 -6.37
N TYR A 41 1.61 -21.19 -7.36
CA TYR A 41 1.06 -21.59 -8.65
C TYR A 41 1.97 -22.57 -9.39
N LYS A 42 3.29 -22.31 -9.42
CA LYS A 42 4.27 -23.23 -10.01
C LYS A 42 4.26 -24.57 -9.29
N ASP A 43 4.30 -24.57 -7.96
CA ASP A 43 4.35 -25.81 -7.17
C ASP A 43 3.07 -26.65 -7.30
N THR A 44 1.91 -26.01 -7.41
CA THR A 44 0.61 -26.71 -7.47
C THR A 44 0.18 -27.10 -8.88
N ARG A 45 0.64 -26.38 -9.91
CA ARG A 45 0.17 -26.56 -11.31
C ARG A 45 1.22 -27.07 -12.27
N LEU A 46 2.51 -26.85 -12.00
CA LEU A 46 3.60 -27.34 -12.84
C LEU A 46 4.25 -28.54 -12.15
N GLY A 47 3.62 -29.71 -12.32
CA GLY A 47 4.16 -30.98 -11.82
C GLY A 47 5.51 -31.31 -12.46
N SER A 48 6.37 -32.00 -11.73
CA SER A 48 7.68 -32.43 -12.23
C SER A 48 7.51 -33.52 -13.30
N GLY A 49 7.56 -33.13 -14.58
CA GLY A 49 7.68 -34.07 -15.71
C GLY A 49 6.51 -34.12 -16.69
N GLU A 50 5.55 -33.20 -16.62
CA GLU A 50 4.47 -33.10 -17.62
C GLU A 50 4.89 -32.24 -18.82
N SER A 51 4.70 -32.77 -20.02
CA SER A 51 4.76 -31.98 -21.26
C SER A 51 3.42 -31.28 -21.46
N PHE A 52 3.44 -29.95 -21.50
CA PHE A 52 2.23 -29.16 -21.74
C PHE A 52 2.05 -28.86 -23.22
N THR A 53 0.81 -28.96 -23.69
CA THR A 53 0.39 -28.39 -24.98
C THR A 53 0.24 -26.88 -24.88
N SER A 54 0.23 -26.19 -26.04
CA SER A 54 0.05 -24.74 -26.08
C SER A 54 -1.25 -24.28 -25.43
N ASP A 55 -2.34 -25.04 -25.59
CA ASP A 55 -3.66 -24.70 -25.06
C ASP A 55 -3.72 -24.86 -23.54
N GLU A 56 -3.03 -25.86 -23.00
CA GLU A 56 -2.89 -26.05 -21.55
C GLU A 56 -2.06 -24.92 -20.93
N VAL A 57 -0.95 -24.53 -21.55
CA VAL A 57 -0.16 -23.37 -21.08
C VAL A 57 -0.98 -22.09 -21.09
N ALA A 58 -1.77 -21.84 -22.15
CA ALA A 58 -2.66 -20.68 -22.22
C ALA A 58 -3.68 -20.69 -21.07
N THR A 59 -4.30 -21.84 -20.81
CA THR A 59 -5.29 -22.01 -19.72
C THR A 59 -4.65 -21.79 -18.35
N LEU A 60 -3.42 -22.25 -18.14
CA LEU A 60 -2.68 -22.03 -16.90
C LEU A 60 -2.37 -20.53 -16.71
N LEU A 61 -1.91 -19.84 -17.75
CA LEU A 61 -1.64 -18.40 -17.68
C LEU A 61 -2.91 -17.58 -17.41
N ASP A 62 -4.04 -17.95 -18.02
CA ASP A 62 -5.32 -17.30 -17.76
C ASP A 62 -5.77 -17.48 -16.32
N SER A 63 -5.61 -18.70 -15.77
CA SER A 63 -5.90 -19.01 -14.38
C SER A 63 -5.03 -18.21 -13.42
N LEU A 64 -3.72 -18.15 -13.64
CA LEU A 64 -2.81 -17.34 -12.83
C LEU A 64 -3.15 -15.85 -12.91
N GLY A 65 -3.43 -15.36 -14.12
CA GLY A 65 -3.85 -13.98 -14.36
C GLY A 65 -5.13 -13.61 -13.63
N ALA A 66 -6.12 -14.52 -13.57
CA ALA A 66 -7.35 -14.30 -12.81
C ALA A 66 -7.08 -14.20 -11.29
N THR A 67 -6.25 -15.08 -10.74
CA THR A 67 -5.86 -15.06 -9.32
C THR A 67 -5.13 -13.76 -8.96
N LEU A 68 -4.13 -13.37 -9.75
CA LEU A 68 -3.37 -12.14 -9.53
C LEU A 68 -4.24 -10.88 -9.64
N LYS A 69 -5.17 -10.83 -10.61
CA LYS A 69 -6.12 -9.72 -10.73
C LYS A 69 -7.01 -9.60 -9.50
N ALA A 70 -7.51 -10.72 -8.98
CA ALA A 70 -8.35 -10.73 -7.79
C ALA A 70 -7.59 -10.25 -6.55
N ASP A 71 -6.37 -10.73 -6.33
CA ASP A 71 -5.57 -10.29 -5.19
C ASP A 71 -5.13 -8.82 -5.33
N MET A 72 -4.70 -8.39 -6.52
CA MET A 72 -4.37 -6.99 -6.79
C MET A 72 -5.56 -6.06 -6.54
N TYR A 73 -6.75 -6.43 -7.01
CA TYR A 73 -7.97 -5.65 -6.76
C TYR A 73 -8.25 -5.51 -5.26
N ARG A 74 -8.15 -6.61 -4.50
CA ARG A 74 -8.29 -6.60 -3.03
C ARG A 74 -7.26 -5.68 -2.38
N ASN A 75 -6.01 -5.74 -2.82
CA ASN A 75 -4.91 -4.93 -2.32
C ASN A 75 -5.12 -3.42 -2.58
N LEU A 76 -5.58 -3.06 -3.78
CA LEU A 76 -5.93 -1.68 -4.12
C LEU A 76 -7.12 -1.18 -3.28
N GLN A 77 -8.11 -2.04 -3.02
CA GLN A 77 -9.24 -1.71 -2.18
C GLN A 77 -8.81 -1.47 -0.71
N ILE A 78 -7.89 -2.27 -0.18
CA ILE A 78 -7.32 -2.07 1.15
C ILE A 78 -6.64 -0.70 1.25
N ILE A 79 -5.83 -0.31 0.25
CA ILE A 79 -5.16 1.00 0.23
C ILE A 79 -6.20 2.14 0.26
N SER A 80 -7.24 2.05 -0.57
CA SER A 80 -8.32 3.04 -0.59
C SER A 80 -9.03 3.15 0.77
N ASN A 81 -9.38 2.00 1.39
CA ASN A 81 -10.01 1.97 2.71
C ASN A 81 -9.10 2.55 3.80
N SER A 82 -7.81 2.22 3.79
CA SER A 82 -6.82 2.77 4.73
C SER A 82 -6.71 4.29 4.60
N ASN A 83 -6.72 4.83 3.38
CA ASN A 83 -6.72 6.27 3.15
C ASN A 83 -8.03 6.93 3.62
N GLY A 84 -9.17 6.26 3.44
CA GLY A 84 -10.45 6.69 4.00
C GLY A 84 -10.44 6.78 5.53
N ILE A 85 -9.80 5.81 6.19
CA ILE A 85 -9.60 5.84 7.66
C ILE A 85 -8.70 7.01 8.05
N LEU A 86 -7.59 7.24 7.33
CA LEU A 86 -6.68 8.36 7.60
C LEU A 86 -7.41 9.71 7.48
N LEU A 87 -8.19 9.91 6.42
CA LEU A 87 -9.00 11.13 6.25
C LEU A 87 -9.99 11.31 7.40
N LYS A 88 -10.67 10.24 7.82
CA LYS A 88 -11.60 10.29 8.97
C LYS A 88 -10.88 10.68 10.26
N GLN A 89 -9.66 10.18 10.50
CA GLN A 89 -8.86 10.54 11.66
C GLN A 89 -8.41 12.01 11.65
N LEU A 90 -8.03 12.53 10.48
CA LEU A 90 -7.64 13.93 10.33
C LEU A 90 -8.84 14.86 10.53
N PHE A 91 -9.99 14.55 9.93
CA PHE A 91 -11.20 15.35 10.10
C PHE A 91 -11.78 15.27 11.52
N ALA A 92 -11.70 14.12 12.20
CA ALA A 92 -12.11 14.05 13.61
C ALA A 92 -11.31 15.04 14.49
N GLN A 93 -9.99 15.11 14.31
CA GLN A 93 -9.16 16.10 15.00
C GLN A 93 -9.49 17.53 14.59
N ALA A 94 -9.83 17.75 13.31
CA ALA A 94 -10.23 19.08 12.83
C ALA A 94 -11.55 19.54 13.47
N GLU A 95 -12.54 18.66 13.58
CA GLU A 95 -13.81 18.91 14.27
C GLU A 95 -13.59 19.25 15.75
N ASP A 96 -12.76 18.48 16.46
CA ASP A 96 -12.41 18.73 17.87
C ASP A 96 -11.76 20.12 18.07
N ASN A 97 -11.11 20.65 17.04
CA ASN A 97 -10.47 21.96 17.05
C ASN A 97 -11.27 23.04 16.32
N ILE A 98 -12.50 22.75 15.87
CA ILE A 98 -13.38 23.66 15.14
C ILE A 98 -12.70 24.25 13.89
N VAL A 99 -11.98 23.39 13.15
CA VAL A 99 -11.27 23.74 11.91
C VAL A 99 -11.94 23.03 10.72
N ASN A 100 -12.34 23.82 9.72
CA ASN A 100 -12.81 23.27 8.45
C ASN A 100 -11.62 23.00 7.52
N LEU A 101 -11.31 21.73 7.31
CA LEU A 101 -10.32 21.30 6.33
C LEU A 101 -10.98 21.05 4.97
N THR A 102 -10.28 21.42 3.89
CA THR A 102 -10.71 21.14 2.52
C THR A 102 -9.62 20.35 1.82
N VAL A 103 -10.01 19.21 1.24
CA VAL A 103 -9.12 18.38 0.42
C VAL A 103 -9.47 18.62 -1.04
N ASP A 104 -8.49 19.05 -1.81
CA ASP A 104 -8.61 19.14 -3.26
C ASP A 104 -8.12 17.82 -3.86
N THR A 105 -9.03 17.03 -4.41
CA THR A 105 -8.68 15.74 -5.03
C THR A 105 -8.14 15.90 -6.44
N SER A 106 -8.30 17.06 -7.08
CA SER A 106 -7.88 17.28 -8.47
C SER A 106 -6.35 17.28 -8.64
N ILE A 107 -5.63 17.52 -7.54
CA ILE A 107 -4.16 17.56 -7.51
C ILE A 107 -3.52 16.24 -7.09
N LEU A 108 -4.29 15.20 -6.74
CA LEU A 108 -3.73 13.92 -6.26
C LEU A 108 -2.98 13.17 -7.38
N GLU A 109 -3.28 13.49 -8.64
CA GLU A 109 -2.63 12.94 -9.83
C GLU A 109 -1.57 13.89 -10.41
N ASP A 110 -1.23 14.97 -9.70
CA ASP A 110 -0.17 15.88 -10.13
C ASP A 110 1.19 15.20 -9.99
N GLU A 111 1.81 14.89 -11.14
CA GLU A 111 3.11 14.22 -11.25
C GLU A 111 4.22 14.92 -10.46
N PHE A 112 4.19 16.25 -10.36
CA PHE A 112 5.19 16.97 -9.60
C PHE A 112 5.01 16.73 -8.09
N LEU A 113 3.78 16.81 -7.57
CA LEU A 113 3.49 16.49 -6.17
C LEU A 113 3.80 15.02 -5.85
N LEU A 114 3.45 14.10 -6.74
CA LEU A 114 3.79 12.68 -6.60
C LEU A 114 5.31 12.47 -6.54
N SER A 115 6.08 13.15 -7.40
CA SER A 115 7.55 13.08 -7.37
C SER A 115 8.15 13.66 -6.07
N MET A 116 7.52 14.68 -5.50
CA MET A 116 7.96 15.26 -4.22
C MET A 116 7.72 14.28 -3.07
N VAL A 117 6.56 13.62 -3.04
CA VAL A 117 6.26 12.58 -2.06
C VAL A 117 7.19 11.38 -2.23
N GLN A 118 7.50 10.97 -3.46
CA GLN A 118 8.46 9.89 -3.73
C GLN A 118 9.84 10.18 -3.11
N LYS A 119 10.35 11.42 -3.25
CA LYS A 119 11.61 11.80 -2.59
C LYS A 119 11.54 11.71 -1.07
N LEU A 120 10.40 12.10 -0.48
CA LEU A 120 10.19 11.97 0.96
C LEU A 120 10.12 10.50 1.39
N GLU A 121 9.55 9.62 0.57
CA GLU A 121 9.57 8.17 0.80
C GLU A 121 11.01 7.63 0.81
N ASP A 122 11.81 7.98 -0.20
CA ASP A 122 13.20 7.54 -0.32
C ASP A 122 14.05 8.01 0.89
N ASP A 123 13.84 9.25 1.33
CA ASP A 123 14.47 9.81 2.53
C ASP A 123 14.00 9.10 3.81
N ALA A 124 12.71 8.76 3.90
CA ALA A 124 12.14 8.05 5.05
C ALA A 124 12.64 6.60 5.17
N GLU A 125 12.92 5.96 4.04
CA GLU A 125 13.45 4.61 3.93
C GLU A 125 14.95 4.53 4.24
N SER A 126 15.74 5.47 3.73
CA SER A 126 17.19 5.52 3.95
C SER A 126 17.57 5.83 5.40
N GLN A 127 16.69 6.49 6.15
CA GLN A 127 16.91 6.77 7.57
C GLN A 127 16.46 5.60 8.45
N PRO A 128 17.36 5.02 9.29
CA PRO A 128 16.96 3.93 10.19
C PRO A 128 15.89 4.42 11.16
N ALA A 129 14.71 3.81 11.09
CA ALA A 129 13.62 4.11 12.00
C ALA A 129 14.04 3.77 13.44
N ARG A 130 14.05 4.77 14.33
CA ARG A 130 13.82 4.49 15.76
C ARG A 130 12.36 4.06 15.90
N SER A 131 12.12 2.88 16.44
CA SER A 131 10.83 2.30 16.87
C SER A 131 10.26 1.16 16.01
N THR A 132 10.74 -0.04 16.34
CA THR A 132 10.02 -1.32 16.40
C THR A 132 8.66 -1.18 17.11
N ALA A 133 7.54 -1.21 16.38
CA ALA A 133 6.18 -1.40 16.96
C ALA A 133 5.08 -1.66 15.91
N LEU A 134 5.27 -1.29 14.63
CA LEU A 134 4.20 -1.32 13.63
C LEU A 134 3.96 -2.70 12.97
N LEU A 135 4.85 -3.67 13.18
CA LEU A 135 4.72 -5.00 12.58
C LEU A 135 3.78 -5.94 13.36
N GLU A 136 3.46 -5.63 14.63
CA GLU A 136 2.61 -6.49 15.45
C GLU A 136 1.11 -6.27 15.20
N SER A 137 0.68 -5.07 14.83
CA SER A 137 -0.75 -4.78 14.57
C SER A 137 -1.26 -5.35 13.24
N ALA A 138 -0.39 -5.46 12.23
CA ALA A 138 -0.75 -6.04 10.93
C ALA A 138 -0.88 -7.57 10.96
N SER A 139 -0.30 -8.25 11.96
CA SER A 139 -0.41 -9.70 12.11
C SER A 139 -1.69 -10.11 12.85
N ILE A 140 -2.25 -9.23 13.70
CA ILE A 140 -3.43 -9.53 14.52
C ILE A 140 -4.73 -9.53 13.70
N THR A 141 -4.83 -8.71 12.65
CA THR A 141 -6.01 -8.69 11.76
C THR A 141 -6.11 -9.91 10.84
N SER A 142 -5.03 -10.65 10.62
CA SER A 142 -5.06 -11.91 9.86
C SER A 142 -5.49 -13.11 10.70
N SER A 143 -5.44 -13.02 12.03
CA SER A 143 -5.78 -14.10 12.96
C SER A 143 -7.19 -14.04 13.55
N MET A 144 -7.98 -13.01 13.23
CA MET A 144 -9.37 -12.83 13.74
C MET A 144 -10.45 -12.95 12.65
N VAL A 145 -10.19 -13.72 11.60
CA VAL A 145 -11.25 -14.16 10.68
C VAL A 145 -11.31 -15.69 10.74
N PHE A 146 -11.95 -16.19 11.81
CA PHE A 146 -12.54 -17.52 11.89
C PHE A 146 -13.94 -17.36 12.48
#